data_AF-A0A1Y2BME1-F1
#
_entry.id   AF-A0A1Y2BME1-F1
#
_cell.length_a   1.000
_cell.length_b   1.000
_cell.length_c   1.000
_cell.angle_alpha   90.00
_cell.angle_beta   90.00
_cell.angle_gamma   90.00
#
_symmetry.space_group_name_H-M   'P 1'
#
loop_
_entity.id
_entity.type
_entity.pdbx_description
1 polymer ?
#
loop_
_entity_poly.entity_id
_entity_poly.type
_entity_poly.pdbx_seq_one_letter_code
_entity_poly.pdbx_strand_id
1 'polypeptide(L)'
;MENFTGLQTEQRNPRTKDIDVVSTLDMCRMINQEDATVHSAVAECLPVIANIIDEIAPRVARGGRVIYVGAGTSGRLGILDASEIPPTFSAPYGQFVGMMAGGDYAIRNAAEGAEDSITLPVSDLDALQPPIEPEVDSLIGLAASGRTPYVLSAMRSARERGCFTAGICCVSPSAMRETQTVVVECPVGPEVVTGSTRMKSGTAQKMILNMISTGIQIRVGKTYGNLMVDVKCSNEKLVDRARRIFRTVIESLGPDVQCDTPNSDNGIDSLIQECGGSVKTAVVAARWSTSPGEAETRLKEAGGKLKFALQ
;
A
#
# COMPACT_ATOMS: atom_id res chain seq x y z
N MET A 1 23.11 -27.03 6.68
CA MET A 1 23.62 -25.86 5.93
C MET A 1 22.63 -25.59 4.82
N GLU A 2 21.96 -24.44 4.85
CA GLU A 2 21.10 -24.03 3.74
C GLU A 2 21.93 -23.81 2.48
N ASN A 3 21.44 -24.29 1.33
CA ASN A 3 22.13 -24.15 0.06
C ASN A 3 21.60 -22.93 -0.71
N PHE A 4 22.33 -21.81 -0.63
CA PHE A 4 21.98 -20.53 -1.27
C PHE A 4 22.30 -20.50 -2.77
N THR A 5 23.10 -21.45 -3.29
CA THR A 5 23.70 -21.38 -4.64
C THR A 5 22.72 -21.48 -5.81
N GLY A 6 21.44 -21.80 -5.56
CA GLY A 6 20.40 -21.89 -6.60
C GLY A 6 19.44 -20.71 -6.69
N LEU A 7 19.50 -19.74 -5.77
CA LEU A 7 18.51 -18.67 -5.69
C LEU A 7 18.77 -17.58 -6.72
N GLN A 8 17.72 -17.17 -7.45
CA GLN A 8 17.82 -16.11 -8.46
C GLN A 8 18.34 -14.78 -7.87
N THR A 9 18.02 -14.48 -6.60
CA THR A 9 18.50 -13.28 -5.90
C THR A 9 19.99 -13.32 -5.56
N GLU A 10 20.59 -14.51 -5.49
CA GLU A 10 22.01 -14.73 -5.12
C GLU A 10 22.90 -14.99 -6.35
N GLN A 11 22.34 -15.00 -7.55
CA GLN A 11 23.10 -15.17 -8.79
C GLN A 11 23.94 -13.93 -9.10
N ARG A 12 25.12 -14.13 -9.69
CA ARG A 12 25.95 -13.04 -10.19
C ARG A 12 25.36 -12.46 -11.48
N ASN A 13 25.31 -11.14 -11.58
CA ASN A 13 24.90 -10.47 -12.80
C ASN A 13 26.07 -10.41 -13.81
N PRO A 14 25.94 -11.02 -15.00
CA PRO A 14 27.01 -10.99 -16.01
C PRO A 14 27.26 -9.58 -16.58
N ARG A 15 26.26 -8.68 -16.55
CA ARG A 15 26.38 -7.31 -17.07
C ARG A 15 27.17 -6.38 -16.16
N THR A 16 27.34 -6.74 -14.89
CA THR A 16 28.02 -5.90 -13.89
C THR A 16 29.22 -6.59 -13.25
N LYS A 17 29.82 -7.58 -13.95
CA LYS A 17 30.95 -8.36 -13.43
C LYS A 17 32.14 -7.49 -12.98
N ASP A 18 32.40 -6.43 -13.73
CA ASP A 18 33.54 -5.53 -13.56
C ASP A 18 33.09 -4.12 -13.11
N ILE A 19 31.94 -4.02 -12.43
CA ILE A 19 31.35 -2.74 -11.99
C ILE A 19 32.26 -1.93 -11.06
N ASP A 20 33.23 -2.56 -10.40
CA ASP A 20 34.19 -1.98 -9.49
C ASP A 20 35.37 -1.27 -10.17
N VAL A 21 35.61 -1.51 -11.47
CA VAL A 21 36.76 -0.96 -12.21
C VAL A 21 36.38 -0.01 -13.35
N VAL A 22 35.08 0.24 -13.58
CA VAL A 22 34.60 1.19 -14.59
C VAL A 22 34.60 2.63 -14.07
N SER A 23 34.41 3.60 -14.97
CA SER A 23 34.18 4.99 -14.56
C SER A 23 32.91 5.10 -13.71
N THR A 24 32.86 6.09 -12.81
CA THR A 24 31.66 6.34 -12.00
C THR A 24 30.41 6.57 -12.87
N LEU A 25 30.56 7.21 -14.04
CA LEU A 25 29.44 7.43 -14.96
C LEU A 25 28.94 6.10 -15.54
N ASP A 26 29.84 5.20 -15.94
CA ASP A 26 29.45 3.90 -16.48
C ASP A 26 28.88 2.99 -15.40
N MET A 27 29.41 3.05 -14.16
CA MET A 27 28.79 2.41 -12.99
C MET A 27 27.33 2.88 -12.81
N CYS A 28 27.07 4.19 -12.84
CA CYS A 28 25.71 4.73 -12.76
C CYS A 28 24.81 4.26 -13.93
N ARG A 29 25.35 4.19 -15.16
CA ARG A 29 24.61 3.67 -16.32
C ARG A 29 24.26 2.19 -16.16
N MET A 30 25.19 1.37 -15.68
CA MET A 30 24.94 -0.06 -15.40
C MET A 30 23.82 -0.23 -14.36
N ILE A 31 23.85 0.54 -13.27
CA ILE A 31 22.80 0.53 -12.25
C ILE A 31 21.45 0.93 -12.85
N ASN A 32 21.40 2.04 -13.59
CA ASN A 32 20.14 2.51 -14.17
C ASN A 32 19.56 1.56 -15.23
N GLN A 33 20.41 0.88 -16.01
CA GLN A 33 19.97 -0.12 -16.98
C GLN A 33 19.31 -1.33 -16.30
N GLU A 34 19.81 -1.75 -15.14
CA GLU A 34 19.16 -2.77 -14.32
C GLU A 34 17.86 -2.27 -13.70
N ASP A 35 17.82 -1.05 -13.17
CA ASP A 35 16.59 -0.46 -12.62
C ASP A 35 15.46 -0.41 -13.67
N ALA A 36 15.79 -0.13 -14.93
CA ALA A 36 14.83 -0.08 -16.03
C ALA A 36 14.12 -1.43 -16.28
N THR A 37 14.71 -2.57 -15.87
CA THR A 37 14.07 -3.88 -16.06
C THR A 37 12.97 -4.16 -15.04
N VAL A 38 12.96 -3.44 -13.91
CA VAL A 38 12.01 -3.68 -12.81
C VAL A 38 10.57 -3.45 -13.24
N HIS A 39 10.32 -2.41 -14.04
CA HIS A 39 8.98 -2.10 -14.53
C HIS A 39 8.36 -3.28 -15.30
N SER A 40 9.13 -3.90 -16.18
CA SER A 40 8.66 -5.03 -17.01
C SER A 40 8.32 -6.25 -16.14
N ALA A 41 9.16 -6.56 -15.15
CA ALA A 41 8.88 -7.65 -14.21
C ALA A 41 7.60 -7.40 -13.40
N VAL A 42 7.37 -6.17 -12.91
CA VAL A 42 6.14 -5.82 -12.20
C VAL A 42 4.91 -5.88 -13.11
N ALA A 43 5.06 -5.53 -14.40
CA ALA A 43 3.95 -5.59 -15.36
C ALA A 43 3.41 -7.02 -15.54
N GLU A 44 4.27 -8.03 -15.47
CA GLU A 44 3.86 -9.45 -15.53
C GLU A 44 3.05 -9.87 -14.29
N CYS A 45 3.23 -9.20 -13.16
CA CYS A 45 2.54 -9.50 -11.90
C CYS A 45 1.16 -8.84 -11.77
N LEU A 46 0.76 -7.95 -12.69
CA LEU A 46 -0.47 -7.16 -12.57
C LEU A 46 -1.75 -7.97 -12.29
N PRO A 47 -1.98 -9.15 -12.93
CA PRO A 47 -3.17 -9.95 -12.62
C PRO A 47 -3.25 -10.40 -11.16
N VAL A 48 -2.11 -10.78 -10.56
CA VAL A 48 -2.06 -11.23 -9.16
C VAL A 48 -2.20 -10.04 -8.21
N ILE A 49 -1.58 -8.91 -8.54
CA ILE A 49 -1.71 -7.66 -7.78
C ILE A 49 -3.19 -7.20 -7.77
N ALA A 50 -3.86 -7.24 -8.91
CA ALA A 50 -5.28 -6.92 -9.03
C ALA A 50 -6.14 -7.84 -8.14
N ASN A 51 -5.88 -9.14 -8.17
CA ASN A 51 -6.56 -10.11 -7.31
C ASN A 51 -6.40 -9.80 -5.81
N ILE A 52 -5.17 -9.44 -5.38
CA ILE A 52 -4.93 -9.03 -3.99
C ILE A 52 -5.74 -7.79 -3.62
N ILE A 53 -5.81 -6.79 -4.50
CA ILE A 53 -6.62 -5.59 -4.27
C ILE A 53 -8.11 -5.94 -4.15
N ASP A 54 -8.61 -6.81 -5.03
CA ASP A 54 -10.01 -7.24 -5.04
C ASP A 54 -10.41 -8.02 -3.79
N GLU A 55 -9.49 -8.81 -3.23
CA GLU A 55 -9.70 -9.51 -1.97
C GLU A 55 -9.65 -8.54 -0.78
N ILE A 56 -8.68 -7.63 -0.72
CA ILE A 56 -8.45 -6.81 0.47
C ILE A 56 -9.43 -5.63 0.55
N ALA A 57 -9.79 -5.00 -0.58
CA ALA A 57 -10.61 -3.79 -0.54
C ALA A 57 -11.99 -3.96 0.15
N PRO A 58 -12.77 -5.04 -0.07
CA PRO A 58 -14.01 -5.28 0.67
C PRO A 58 -13.80 -5.46 2.17
N ARG A 59 -12.67 -6.02 2.60
CA ARG A 59 -12.33 -6.22 4.00
C ARG A 59 -11.98 -4.90 4.68
N VAL A 60 -11.18 -4.07 4.01
CA VAL A 60 -10.85 -2.70 4.44
C VAL A 60 -12.10 -1.82 4.50
N ALA A 61 -13.05 -1.98 3.58
CA ALA A 61 -14.33 -1.28 3.62
C ALA A 61 -15.18 -1.62 4.85
N ARG A 62 -15.00 -2.81 5.45
CA ARG A 62 -15.62 -3.23 6.72
C ARG A 62 -14.82 -2.82 7.96
N GLY A 63 -13.75 -2.05 7.81
CA GLY A 63 -12.90 -1.59 8.91
C GLY A 63 -11.67 -2.47 9.16
N GLY A 64 -11.43 -3.50 8.34
CA GLY A 64 -10.27 -4.37 8.45
C GLY A 64 -8.94 -3.66 8.15
N ARG A 65 -7.87 -4.22 8.72
CA ARG A 65 -6.50 -3.73 8.56
C ARG A 65 -5.72 -4.54 7.52
N VAL A 66 -4.70 -3.90 6.97
CA VAL A 66 -3.68 -4.53 6.11
C VAL A 66 -2.37 -4.54 6.88
N ILE A 67 -1.90 -5.72 7.24
CA ILE A 67 -0.68 -5.92 8.03
C ILE A 67 0.44 -6.35 7.09
N TYR A 68 1.43 -5.48 6.89
CA TYR A 68 2.66 -5.82 6.21
C TYR A 68 3.63 -6.49 7.16
N VAL A 69 4.25 -7.58 6.74
CA VAL A 69 5.25 -8.31 7.53
C VAL A 69 6.51 -8.53 6.73
N GLY A 70 7.67 -8.13 7.25
CA GLY A 70 8.95 -8.35 6.57
C GLY A 70 10.15 -8.29 7.50
N ALA A 71 11.33 -8.53 6.93
CA ALA A 71 12.61 -8.29 7.59
C ALA A 71 13.46 -7.32 6.76
N GLY A 72 14.44 -6.67 7.39
CA GLY A 72 15.39 -5.78 6.71
C GLY A 72 14.70 -4.75 5.80
N THR A 73 15.15 -4.65 4.55
CA THR A 73 14.58 -3.72 3.56
C THR A 73 13.10 -3.98 3.29
N SER A 74 12.69 -5.24 3.19
CA SER A 74 11.29 -5.61 2.91
C SER A 74 10.36 -5.12 4.03
N GLY A 75 10.74 -5.32 5.31
CA GLY A 75 9.98 -4.79 6.45
C GLY A 75 9.90 -3.26 6.45
N ARG A 76 11.02 -2.57 6.17
CA ARG A 76 11.06 -1.10 6.09
C ARG A 76 10.18 -0.54 4.98
N LEU A 77 10.11 -1.21 3.83
CA LEU A 77 9.21 -0.81 2.73
C LEU A 77 7.74 -0.96 3.10
N GLY A 78 7.37 -2.00 3.85
CA GLY A 78 6.03 -2.14 4.42
C GLY A 78 5.68 -1.00 5.37
N ILE A 79 6.61 -0.64 6.28
CA ILE A 79 6.45 0.51 7.19
C ILE A 79 6.31 1.82 6.41
N LEU A 80 7.15 2.03 5.38
CA LEU A 80 7.12 3.22 4.53
C LEU A 80 5.74 3.38 3.88
N ASP A 81 5.24 2.37 3.16
CA ASP A 81 3.94 2.42 2.49
C ASP A 81 2.81 2.66 3.50
N ALA A 82 2.79 1.93 4.63
CA ALA A 82 1.79 2.11 5.68
C ALA A 82 1.76 3.54 6.24
N SER A 83 2.93 4.17 6.44
CA SER A 83 3.05 5.53 6.98
C SER A 83 2.49 6.61 6.06
N GLU A 84 2.44 6.34 4.75
CA GLU A 84 1.96 7.28 3.74
C GLU A 84 0.43 7.23 3.57
N ILE A 85 -0.24 6.17 4.05
CA ILE A 85 -1.69 6.00 3.85
C ILE A 85 -2.52 7.05 4.62
N PRO A 86 -2.27 7.35 5.91
CA PRO A 86 -3.03 8.38 6.62
C PRO A 86 -2.93 9.78 6.00
N PRO A 87 -1.74 10.35 5.69
CA PRO A 87 -1.67 11.68 5.10
C PRO A 87 -2.16 11.73 3.64
N THR A 88 -2.12 10.60 2.92
CA THR A 88 -2.55 10.50 1.51
C THR A 88 -4.05 10.24 1.38
N PHE A 89 -4.68 9.43 2.22
CA PHE A 89 -6.08 9.03 2.01
C PHE A 89 -7.00 9.40 3.18
N SER A 90 -6.49 10.17 4.13
CA SER A 90 -7.13 10.44 5.44
C SER A 90 -7.64 9.15 6.10
N ALA A 91 -6.94 8.04 5.85
CA ALA A 91 -7.24 6.75 6.44
C ALA A 91 -6.86 6.75 7.93
N PRO A 92 -7.49 5.89 8.75
CA PRO A 92 -7.05 5.68 10.13
C PRO A 92 -5.59 5.22 10.19
N TYR A 93 -4.82 5.72 11.18
CA TYR A 93 -3.40 5.35 11.36
C TYR A 93 -3.16 3.85 11.57
N GLY A 94 -4.15 3.09 12.03
CA GLY A 94 -4.07 1.65 12.20
C GLY A 94 -4.61 0.83 11.03
N GLN A 95 -5.07 1.45 9.94
CA GLN A 95 -5.63 0.70 8.80
C GLN A 95 -4.56 -0.05 8.03
N PHE A 96 -3.35 0.50 7.93
CA PHE A 96 -2.18 -0.19 7.39
C PHE A 96 -1.13 -0.24 8.50
N VAL A 97 -0.60 -1.42 8.79
CA VAL A 97 0.34 -1.66 9.89
C VAL A 97 1.60 -2.31 9.34
N GLY A 98 2.76 -1.70 9.58
CA GLY A 98 4.05 -2.30 9.25
C GLY A 98 4.62 -3.04 10.46
N MET A 99 4.72 -4.36 10.36
CA MET A 99 5.36 -5.23 11.34
C MET A 99 6.68 -5.73 10.75
N MET A 100 7.77 -5.70 11.53
CA MET A 100 9.06 -6.16 11.05
C MET A 100 9.85 -6.97 12.08
N ALA A 101 10.62 -7.94 11.59
CA ALA A 101 11.53 -8.72 12.41
C ALA A 101 12.50 -7.78 13.16
N GLY A 102 12.53 -7.90 14.49
CA GLY A 102 13.33 -7.05 15.37
C GLY A 102 12.67 -5.74 15.81
N GLY A 103 11.40 -5.51 15.43
CA GLY A 103 10.59 -4.38 15.87
C GLY A 103 11.14 -3.01 15.47
N ASP A 104 10.75 -1.97 16.22
CA ASP A 104 11.11 -0.58 15.91
C ASP A 104 12.62 -0.31 15.85
N TYR A 105 13.42 -1.06 16.63
CA TYR A 105 14.88 -0.97 16.56
C TYR A 105 15.41 -1.26 15.15
N ALA A 106 14.80 -2.24 14.48
CA ALA A 106 15.19 -2.69 13.14
C ALA A 106 14.84 -1.69 12.03
N ILE A 107 14.02 -0.67 12.32
CA ILE A 107 13.72 0.42 11.38
C ILE A 107 15.00 1.14 10.97
N ARG A 108 15.87 1.44 11.95
CA ARG A 108 17.12 2.19 11.73
C ARG A 108 18.36 1.32 11.74
N ASN A 109 18.31 0.16 12.40
CA ASN A 109 19.46 -0.73 12.57
C ASN A 109 19.18 -2.12 11.99
N ALA A 110 20.21 -2.93 11.81
CA ALA A 110 20.01 -4.36 11.55
C ALA A 110 19.76 -5.09 12.88
N ALA A 111 18.74 -5.95 12.93
CA ALA A 111 18.51 -6.86 14.03
C ALA A 111 18.97 -8.26 13.60
N GLU A 112 20.24 -8.59 13.88
CA GLU A 112 20.83 -9.88 13.48
C GLU A 112 20.04 -11.06 14.05
N GLY A 113 19.76 -12.06 13.20
CA GLY A 113 19.06 -13.29 13.57
C GLY A 113 17.54 -13.17 13.79
N ALA A 114 16.97 -11.96 13.79
CA ALA A 114 15.52 -11.79 13.95
C ALA A 114 14.72 -12.40 12.78
N GLU A 115 15.28 -12.35 11.56
CA GLU A 115 14.63 -12.86 10.35
C GLU A 115 14.56 -14.39 10.27
N ASP A 116 15.41 -15.08 11.03
CA ASP A 116 15.46 -16.54 11.11
C ASP A 116 14.48 -17.12 12.15
N SER A 117 13.88 -16.27 12.98
CA SER A 117 12.97 -16.73 14.02
C SER A 117 11.59 -17.09 13.47
N ILE A 118 11.15 -18.31 13.77
CA ILE A 118 9.79 -18.78 13.46
C ILE A 118 8.79 -18.48 14.58
N THR A 119 9.24 -18.14 15.79
CA THR A 119 8.36 -17.90 16.95
C THR A 119 8.05 -16.42 17.18
N LEU A 120 9.03 -15.53 16.93
CA LEU A 120 8.84 -14.08 17.04
C LEU A 120 7.63 -13.54 16.28
N PRO A 121 7.36 -13.91 15.01
CA PRO A 121 6.24 -13.32 14.28
C PRO A 121 4.88 -13.71 14.89
N VAL A 122 4.79 -14.85 15.58
CA VAL A 122 3.57 -15.25 16.29
C VAL A 122 3.33 -14.34 17.48
N SER A 123 4.38 -14.10 18.27
CA SER A 123 4.32 -13.16 19.40
C SER A 123 4.04 -11.73 18.95
N ASP A 124 4.62 -11.29 17.84
CA ASP A 124 4.37 -9.96 17.28
C ASP A 124 2.91 -9.80 16.82
N LEU A 125 2.34 -10.83 16.19
CA LEU A 125 0.91 -10.85 15.83
C LEU A 125 0.00 -10.85 17.06
N ASP A 126 0.36 -11.56 18.12
CA ASP A 126 -0.39 -11.58 19.39
C ASP A 126 -0.31 -10.25 20.14
N ALA A 127 0.76 -9.49 19.95
CA ALA A 127 0.96 -8.19 20.57
C ALA A 127 0.23 -7.04 19.85
N LEU A 128 -0.37 -7.27 18.69
CA LEU A 128 -1.11 -6.24 17.96
C LEU A 128 -2.29 -5.70 18.79
N GLN A 129 -2.45 -4.38 18.78
CA GLN A 129 -3.56 -3.69 19.43
C GLN A 129 -4.30 -2.79 18.41
N PRO A 130 -5.60 -3.03 18.17
CA PRO A 130 -6.40 -4.15 18.67
C PRO A 130 -5.89 -5.52 18.18
N PRO A 131 -6.27 -6.63 18.83
CA PRO A 131 -5.94 -7.99 18.35
C PRO A 131 -6.37 -8.20 16.91
N ILE A 132 -5.74 -9.16 16.22
CA ILE A 132 -6.10 -9.49 14.83
C ILE A 132 -7.55 -9.98 14.75
N GLU A 133 -8.30 -9.46 13.78
CA GLU A 133 -9.69 -9.83 13.51
C GLU A 133 -9.78 -10.57 12.16
N PRO A 134 -9.75 -11.91 12.13
CA PRO A 134 -9.49 -12.66 10.90
C PRO A 134 -10.52 -12.49 9.77
N GLU A 135 -11.74 -12.09 10.10
CA GLU A 135 -12.82 -11.89 9.12
C GLU A 135 -12.62 -10.63 8.24
N VAL A 136 -11.80 -9.68 8.71
CA VAL A 136 -11.57 -8.38 8.08
C VAL A 136 -10.10 -8.01 7.97
N ASP A 137 -9.22 -8.52 8.82
CA ASP A 137 -7.79 -8.28 8.71
C ASP A 137 -7.16 -9.12 7.58
N SER A 138 -6.14 -8.56 6.96
CA SER A 138 -5.35 -9.19 5.90
C SER A 138 -3.87 -9.06 6.21
N LEU A 139 -3.08 -10.08 5.86
CA LEU A 139 -1.63 -10.08 6.04
C LEU A 139 -0.90 -10.20 4.70
N ILE A 140 0.08 -9.34 4.46
CA ILE A 140 0.96 -9.38 3.29
C ILE A 140 2.41 -9.58 3.75
N GLY A 141 2.97 -10.76 3.45
CA GLY A 141 4.37 -11.09 3.72
C GLY A 141 5.30 -10.59 2.63
N LEU A 142 6.42 -9.97 3.02
CA LEU A 142 7.41 -9.34 2.14
C LEU A 142 8.77 -9.98 2.37
N ALA A 143 9.28 -10.72 1.37
CA ALA A 143 10.64 -11.26 1.42
C ALA A 143 11.19 -11.46 0.00
N ALA A 144 12.22 -10.72 -0.37
CA ALA A 144 12.81 -10.81 -1.72
C ALA A 144 13.24 -12.25 -2.07
N SER A 145 13.83 -12.95 -1.11
CA SER A 145 14.27 -14.35 -1.24
C SER A 145 13.13 -15.37 -1.32
N GLY A 146 11.90 -14.97 -1.00
CA GLY A 146 10.74 -15.87 -0.96
C GLY A 146 10.75 -16.91 0.15
N ARG A 147 11.70 -16.85 1.10
CA ARG A 147 11.89 -17.92 2.08
C ARG A 147 12.29 -17.50 3.50
N THR A 148 12.28 -16.20 3.80
CA THR A 148 12.63 -15.70 5.14
C THR A 148 11.74 -16.35 6.22
N PRO A 149 12.31 -17.10 7.19
CA PRO A 149 11.54 -17.88 8.16
C PRO A 149 10.52 -17.06 8.96
N TYR A 150 10.89 -15.85 9.40
CA TYR A 150 9.98 -14.93 10.09
C TYR A 150 8.72 -14.63 9.26
N VAL A 151 8.90 -14.34 7.97
CA VAL A 151 7.78 -14.00 7.07
C VAL A 151 6.92 -15.23 6.79
N LEU A 152 7.53 -16.38 6.50
CA LEU A 152 6.80 -17.62 6.26
C LEU A 152 5.97 -18.04 7.48
N SER A 153 6.52 -17.91 8.69
CA SER A 153 5.81 -18.23 9.93
C SER A 153 4.67 -17.25 10.20
N ALA A 154 4.88 -15.94 10.00
CA ALA A 154 3.81 -14.94 10.10
C ALA A 154 2.63 -15.25 9.17
N MET A 155 2.93 -15.57 7.90
CA MET A 155 1.93 -15.92 6.90
C MET A 155 1.15 -17.18 7.28
N ARG A 156 1.84 -18.23 7.77
CA ARG A 156 1.18 -19.46 8.25
C ARG A 156 0.26 -19.16 9.44
N SER A 157 0.76 -18.45 10.45
CA SER A 157 0.01 -18.09 11.67
C SER A 157 -1.25 -17.28 11.35
N ALA A 158 -1.15 -16.23 10.53
CA ALA A 158 -2.33 -15.44 10.16
C ALA A 158 -3.36 -16.24 9.37
N ARG A 159 -2.91 -17.14 8.50
CA ARG A 159 -3.80 -18.01 7.75
C ARG A 159 -4.49 -19.05 8.63
N GLU A 160 -3.78 -19.66 9.58
CA GLU A 160 -4.35 -20.57 10.58
C GLU A 160 -5.41 -19.88 11.45
N ARG A 161 -5.26 -18.56 11.68
CA ARG A 161 -6.28 -17.73 12.34
C ARG A 161 -7.47 -17.40 11.44
N GLY A 162 -7.38 -17.65 10.13
CA GLY A 162 -8.45 -17.38 9.15
C GLY A 162 -8.29 -16.09 8.34
N CYS A 163 -7.18 -15.36 8.51
CA CYS A 163 -6.96 -14.11 7.78
C CYS A 163 -6.69 -14.37 6.29
N PHE A 164 -7.15 -13.47 5.43
CA PHE A 164 -6.63 -13.45 4.06
C PHE A 164 -5.13 -13.16 4.11
N THR A 165 -4.36 -13.97 3.40
CA THR A 165 -2.89 -13.88 3.42
C THR A 165 -2.35 -13.89 2.01
N ALA A 166 -1.42 -12.97 1.72
CA ALA A 166 -0.69 -12.89 0.47
C ALA A 166 0.82 -12.71 0.71
N GLY A 167 1.63 -13.01 -0.30
CA GLY A 167 3.10 -12.88 -0.26
C GLY A 167 3.64 -12.11 -1.46
N ILE A 168 4.75 -11.40 -1.28
CA ILE A 168 5.49 -10.71 -2.35
C ILE A 168 6.97 -11.07 -2.24
N CYS A 169 7.50 -11.63 -3.32
CA CYS A 169 8.90 -12.04 -3.42
C CYS A 169 9.46 -11.83 -4.83
N CYS A 170 10.78 -12.00 -4.98
CA CYS A 170 11.50 -11.75 -6.23
C CYS A 170 12.17 -13.01 -6.78
N VAL A 171 11.59 -14.18 -6.48
CA VAL A 171 12.03 -15.49 -6.95
C VAL A 171 10.83 -16.32 -7.41
N SER A 172 11.07 -17.24 -8.35
CA SER A 172 10.08 -18.22 -8.81
C SER A 172 10.75 -19.55 -9.16
N PRO A 173 10.30 -20.69 -8.58
CA PRO A 173 9.27 -20.80 -7.54
C PRO A 173 9.77 -20.31 -6.17
N SER A 174 8.85 -19.77 -5.37
CA SER A 174 9.09 -19.31 -4.00
C SER A 174 8.60 -20.29 -2.94
N ALA A 175 9.29 -20.38 -1.80
CA ALA A 175 8.83 -21.14 -0.63
C ALA A 175 7.54 -20.54 -0.01
N MET A 176 7.23 -19.27 -0.31
CA MET A 176 5.94 -18.67 0.05
C MET A 176 4.75 -19.45 -0.51
N ARG A 177 4.88 -20.15 -1.65
CA ARG A 177 3.81 -20.97 -2.21
C ARG A 177 3.33 -22.07 -1.26
N GLU A 178 4.22 -22.58 -0.40
CA GLU A 178 3.91 -23.62 0.57
C GLU A 178 2.95 -23.15 1.67
N THR A 179 2.80 -21.85 1.86
CA THR A 179 1.85 -21.28 2.81
C THR A 179 0.39 -21.33 2.30
N GLN A 180 0.17 -21.83 1.06
CA GLN A 180 -1.10 -21.84 0.30
C GLN A 180 -1.81 -20.47 0.33
N THR A 181 -1.04 -19.43 0.02
CA THR A 181 -1.47 -18.02 -0.05
C THR A 181 -1.43 -17.53 -1.49
N VAL A 182 -1.97 -16.33 -1.75
CA VAL A 182 -1.80 -15.65 -3.03
C VAL A 182 -0.39 -15.04 -3.06
N VAL A 183 0.47 -15.45 -4.00
CA VAL A 183 1.87 -14.98 -4.04
C VAL A 183 2.16 -14.20 -5.32
N VAL A 184 2.63 -12.97 -5.17
CA VAL A 184 3.27 -12.20 -6.23
C VAL A 184 4.75 -12.61 -6.30
N GLU A 185 5.09 -13.36 -7.33
CA GLU A 185 6.48 -13.68 -7.67
C GLU A 185 6.95 -12.75 -8.78
N CYS A 186 7.84 -11.82 -8.44
CA CYS A 186 8.36 -10.80 -9.34
C CYS A 186 9.87 -10.98 -9.55
N PRO A 187 10.30 -11.99 -10.33
CA PRO A 187 11.73 -12.25 -10.56
C PRO A 187 12.36 -11.10 -11.36
N VAL A 188 13.09 -10.22 -10.66
CA VAL A 188 13.80 -9.07 -11.25
C VAL A 188 15.19 -9.41 -11.81
N GLY A 189 15.58 -10.69 -11.70
CA GLY A 189 16.90 -11.19 -12.07
C GLY A 189 18.03 -10.79 -11.10
N PRO A 190 19.28 -11.15 -11.41
CA PRO A 190 20.45 -10.87 -10.58
C PRO A 190 20.64 -9.38 -10.27
N GLU A 191 20.96 -9.04 -9.02
CA GLU A 191 21.26 -7.66 -8.60
C GLU A 191 22.62 -7.20 -9.14
N VAL A 192 22.83 -5.88 -9.30
CA VAL A 192 24.11 -5.32 -9.76
C VAL A 192 25.27 -5.67 -8.81
N VAL A 193 24.98 -5.70 -7.52
CA VAL A 193 25.83 -6.26 -6.46
C VAL A 193 25.15 -7.55 -6.01
N THR A 194 25.80 -8.68 -6.23
CA THR A 194 25.28 -10.03 -5.90
C THR A 194 24.68 -10.06 -4.50
N GLY A 195 23.42 -10.51 -4.38
CA GLY A 195 22.71 -10.62 -3.11
C GLY A 195 22.17 -9.28 -2.54
N SER A 196 22.47 -8.13 -3.13
CA SER A 196 22.00 -6.82 -2.64
C SER A 196 20.55 -6.53 -3.03
N THR A 197 19.63 -7.35 -2.53
CA THR A 197 18.18 -7.28 -2.82
C THR A 197 17.50 -5.99 -2.37
N ARG A 198 18.21 -5.11 -1.65
CA ARG A 198 17.72 -3.74 -1.39
C ARG A 198 17.56 -2.89 -2.65
N MET A 199 18.11 -3.35 -3.78
CA MET A 199 18.12 -2.64 -5.07
C MET A 199 16.88 -2.98 -5.89
N LYS A 200 16.97 -3.78 -6.97
CA LYS A 200 15.83 -4.04 -7.84
C LYS A 200 14.68 -4.72 -7.13
N SER A 201 14.97 -5.68 -6.26
CA SER A 201 13.93 -6.40 -5.51
C SER A 201 13.18 -5.46 -4.57
N GLY A 202 13.89 -4.55 -3.88
CA GLY A 202 13.29 -3.49 -3.08
C GLY A 202 12.45 -2.51 -3.91
N THR A 203 12.94 -2.10 -5.09
CA THR A 203 12.17 -1.23 -6.01
C THR A 203 10.90 -1.91 -6.49
N ALA A 204 10.96 -3.19 -6.85
CA ALA A 204 9.78 -3.98 -7.24
C ALA A 204 8.77 -4.06 -6.10
N GLN A 205 9.22 -4.39 -4.88
CA GLN A 205 8.37 -4.43 -3.69
C GLN A 205 7.69 -3.08 -3.44
N LYS A 206 8.42 -1.97 -3.56
CA LYS A 206 7.84 -0.62 -3.43
C LYS A 206 6.74 -0.37 -4.46
N MET A 207 7.00 -0.69 -5.74
CA MET A 207 6.02 -0.50 -6.81
C MET A 207 4.75 -1.31 -6.56
N ILE A 208 4.91 -2.59 -6.16
CA ILE A 208 3.79 -3.49 -5.86
C ILE A 208 3.00 -3.01 -4.64
N LEU A 209 3.68 -2.63 -3.55
CA LEU A 209 3.04 -2.08 -2.35
C LEU A 209 2.22 -0.84 -2.67
N ASN A 210 2.79 0.12 -3.41
CA ASN A 210 2.07 1.33 -3.79
C ASN A 210 0.86 1.04 -4.69
N MET A 211 0.94 0.05 -5.59
CA MET A 211 -0.21 -0.39 -6.39
C MET A 211 -1.31 -0.98 -5.49
N ILE A 212 -0.95 -1.85 -4.56
CA ILE A 212 -1.89 -2.50 -3.64
C ILE A 212 -2.57 -1.45 -2.76
N SER A 213 -1.80 -0.64 -2.03
CA SER A 213 -2.34 0.33 -1.09
C SER A 213 -3.17 1.40 -1.78
N THR A 214 -2.66 1.99 -2.87
CA THR A 214 -3.41 2.97 -3.67
C THR A 214 -4.67 2.35 -4.29
N GLY A 215 -4.55 1.15 -4.85
CA GLY A 215 -5.67 0.42 -5.47
C GLY A 215 -6.78 0.13 -4.48
N ILE A 216 -6.44 -0.34 -3.28
CA ILE A 216 -7.40 -0.54 -2.18
C ILE A 216 -8.11 0.79 -1.86
N GLN A 217 -7.37 1.89 -1.69
CA GLN A 217 -7.94 3.18 -1.31
C GLN A 217 -8.85 3.77 -2.39
N ILE A 218 -8.51 3.58 -3.67
CA ILE A 218 -9.40 3.90 -4.79
C ILE A 218 -10.69 3.07 -4.68
N ARG A 219 -10.59 1.76 -4.43
CA ARG A 219 -11.74 0.85 -4.38
C ARG A 219 -12.68 1.11 -3.22
N VAL A 220 -12.19 1.66 -2.11
CA VAL A 220 -13.01 2.08 -0.95
C VAL A 220 -13.46 3.55 -1.03
N GLY A 221 -13.28 4.23 -2.18
CA GLY A 221 -13.87 5.55 -2.43
C GLY A 221 -13.11 6.73 -1.84
N LYS A 222 -11.79 6.62 -1.69
CA LYS A 222 -10.93 7.75 -1.29
C LYS A 222 -10.63 8.73 -2.42
N THR A 223 -10.93 8.34 -3.66
CA THR A 223 -10.70 9.16 -4.85
C THR A 223 -11.98 9.43 -5.64
N TYR A 224 -11.97 10.51 -6.42
CA TYR A 224 -12.92 10.82 -7.48
C TYR A 224 -12.11 11.07 -8.76
N GLY A 225 -12.20 10.15 -9.73
CA GLY A 225 -11.21 10.11 -10.79
C GLY A 225 -9.80 9.93 -10.20
N ASN A 226 -8.90 10.86 -10.52
CA ASN A 226 -7.55 10.94 -9.98
C ASN A 226 -7.39 11.97 -8.83
N LEU A 227 -8.49 12.55 -8.35
CA LEU A 227 -8.48 13.48 -7.23
C LEU A 227 -8.65 12.72 -5.91
N MET A 228 -7.73 12.95 -4.99
CA MET A 228 -7.82 12.53 -3.60
C MET A 228 -8.83 13.42 -2.88
N VAL A 229 -10.06 12.93 -2.72
CA VAL A 229 -11.21 13.73 -2.25
C VAL A 229 -11.50 13.57 -0.77
N ASP A 230 -10.91 12.56 -0.13
CA ASP A 230 -11.07 12.31 1.31
C ASP A 230 -9.96 13.04 2.07
N VAL A 231 -10.04 14.38 2.12
CA VAL A 231 -9.04 15.27 2.74
C VAL A 231 -9.56 15.76 4.09
N LYS A 232 -8.78 15.55 5.16
CA LYS A 232 -8.99 16.21 6.46
C LYS A 232 -8.17 17.49 6.55
N CYS A 233 -8.85 18.62 6.79
CA CYS A 233 -8.22 19.92 6.90
C CYS A 233 -7.51 20.08 8.26
N SER A 234 -6.21 19.76 8.35
CA SER A 234 -5.41 19.93 9.57
C SER A 234 -4.43 21.12 9.54
N ASN A 235 -4.32 21.81 8.40
CA ASN A 235 -3.50 23.00 8.21
C ASN A 235 -4.01 23.83 7.03
N GLU A 236 -3.54 25.07 6.89
CA GLU A 236 -3.98 26.02 5.85
C GLU A 236 -3.84 25.46 4.43
N LYS A 237 -2.74 24.75 4.13
CA LYS A 237 -2.55 24.10 2.83
C LYS A 237 -3.64 23.07 2.52
N LEU A 238 -4.11 22.33 3.53
CA LEU A 238 -5.17 21.33 3.35
C LEU A 238 -6.56 21.97 3.24
N VAL A 239 -6.79 23.12 3.90
CA VAL A 239 -8.02 23.92 3.70
C VAL A 239 -8.11 24.42 2.26
N ASP A 240 -7.05 25.05 1.74
CA ASP A 240 -7.00 25.48 0.34
C ASP A 240 -7.19 24.31 -0.64
N ARG A 241 -6.55 23.17 -0.36
CA ARG A 241 -6.72 21.96 -1.16
C ARG A 241 -8.17 21.47 -1.15
N ALA A 242 -8.85 21.49 -0.01
CA ALA A 242 -10.25 21.09 0.11
C ALA A 242 -11.16 21.97 -0.73
N ARG A 243 -10.98 23.30 -0.69
CA ARG A 243 -11.72 24.26 -1.53
C ARG A 243 -11.51 24.00 -3.02
N ARG A 244 -10.26 23.77 -3.44
CA ARG A 244 -9.94 23.44 -4.85
C ARG A 244 -10.58 22.14 -5.30
N ILE A 245 -10.55 21.10 -4.47
CA ILE A 245 -11.23 19.83 -4.76
C ILE A 245 -12.72 20.05 -4.92
N PHE A 246 -13.36 20.74 -3.96
CA PHE A 246 -14.80 21.02 -4.01
C PHE A 246 -15.18 21.67 -5.35
N ARG A 247 -14.51 22.77 -5.73
CA ARG A 247 -14.75 23.47 -7.00
C ARG A 247 -14.53 22.57 -8.21
N THR A 248 -13.39 21.88 -8.26
CA THR A 248 -13.05 21.01 -9.39
C THR A 248 -14.11 19.93 -9.60
N VAL A 249 -14.62 19.34 -8.51
CA VAL A 249 -15.66 18.31 -8.62
C VAL A 249 -16.97 18.91 -9.09
N ILE A 250 -17.42 20.03 -8.53
CA ILE A 250 -18.65 20.73 -8.96
C ILE A 250 -18.57 21.12 -10.44
N GLU A 251 -17.47 21.74 -10.86
CA GLU A 251 -17.23 22.12 -12.25
C GLU A 251 -17.25 20.91 -13.19
N SER A 252 -16.76 19.75 -12.73
CA SER A 252 -16.76 18.50 -13.51
C SER A 252 -18.14 17.93 -13.80
N LEU A 253 -19.19 18.39 -13.10
CA LEU A 253 -20.57 17.96 -13.33
C LEU A 253 -21.19 18.62 -14.58
N GLY A 254 -20.60 19.71 -15.06
CA GLY A 254 -21.04 20.46 -16.23
C GLY A 254 -21.94 21.66 -15.88
N PRO A 255 -21.97 22.67 -16.77
CA PRO A 255 -22.63 23.96 -16.49
C PRO A 255 -24.16 23.87 -16.36
N ASP A 256 -24.77 22.82 -16.93
CA ASP A 256 -26.23 22.62 -16.91
C ASP A 256 -26.72 21.95 -15.62
N VAL A 257 -25.82 21.50 -14.75
CA VAL A 257 -26.16 20.85 -13.50
C VAL A 257 -26.34 21.89 -12.40
N GLN A 258 -27.59 22.11 -11.99
CA GLN A 258 -27.90 23.01 -10.87
C GLN A 258 -27.32 22.45 -9.56
N CYS A 259 -26.49 23.26 -8.90
CA CYS A 259 -25.90 22.98 -7.60
C CYS A 259 -26.10 24.18 -6.68
N ASP A 260 -26.34 23.94 -5.40
CA ASP A 260 -26.36 24.96 -4.35
C ASP A 260 -24.93 25.18 -3.82
N THR A 261 -24.13 25.90 -4.60
CA THR A 261 -22.70 26.10 -4.32
C THR A 261 -22.46 27.45 -3.65
N PRO A 262 -21.73 27.52 -2.53
CA PRO A 262 -21.36 28.79 -1.94
C PRO A 262 -20.49 29.64 -2.86
N ASN A 263 -20.75 30.95 -2.89
CA ASN A 263 -20.08 31.89 -3.80
C ASN A 263 -18.72 32.40 -3.29
N SER A 264 -18.23 31.90 -2.15
CA SER A 264 -16.99 32.36 -1.51
C SER A 264 -16.24 31.22 -0.83
N ASP A 265 -14.94 31.39 -0.63
CA ASP A 265 -14.08 30.48 0.15
C ASP A 265 -14.67 30.20 1.54
N ASN A 266 -15.09 31.24 2.25
CA ASN A 266 -15.68 31.10 3.59
C ASN A 266 -16.97 30.29 3.56
N GLY A 267 -17.80 30.45 2.52
CA GLY A 267 -19.02 29.66 2.37
C GLY A 267 -18.74 28.18 2.11
N ILE A 268 -17.72 27.88 1.30
CA ILE A 268 -17.27 26.49 1.08
C ILE A 268 -16.75 25.89 2.39
N ASP A 269 -15.96 26.64 3.15
CA ASP A 269 -15.44 26.17 4.45
C ASP A 269 -16.57 25.90 5.44
N SER A 270 -17.57 26.78 5.53
CA SER A 270 -18.74 26.59 6.38
C SER A 270 -19.51 25.33 5.99
N LEU A 271 -19.77 25.11 4.70
CA LEU A 271 -20.44 23.91 4.22
C LEU A 271 -19.64 22.63 4.54
N ILE A 272 -18.32 22.66 4.34
CA ILE A 272 -17.43 21.54 4.71
C ILE A 272 -17.50 21.28 6.22
N GLN A 273 -17.50 22.33 7.04
CA GLN A 273 -17.57 22.22 8.49
C GLN A 273 -18.92 21.65 8.96
N GLU A 274 -20.03 22.10 8.39
CA GLU A 274 -21.38 21.57 8.61
C GLU A 274 -21.47 20.09 8.22
N CYS A 275 -20.69 19.68 7.21
CA CYS A 275 -20.52 18.30 6.78
C CYS A 275 -19.47 17.51 7.58
N GLY A 276 -19.14 17.94 8.80
CA GLY A 276 -18.19 17.25 9.69
C GLY A 276 -16.75 17.26 9.18
N GLY A 277 -16.39 18.24 8.34
CA GLY A 277 -15.08 18.34 7.69
C GLY A 277 -14.92 17.49 6.42
N SER A 278 -15.99 16.84 5.94
CA SER A 278 -15.96 15.97 4.76
C SER A 278 -16.22 16.73 3.47
N VAL A 279 -15.19 16.88 2.63
CA VAL A 279 -15.32 17.46 1.29
C VAL A 279 -16.29 16.64 0.42
N LYS A 280 -16.25 15.30 0.51
CA LYS A 280 -17.17 14.43 -0.23
C LYS A 280 -18.62 14.74 0.11
N THR A 281 -18.93 14.83 1.40
CA THR A 281 -20.29 15.10 1.88
C THR A 281 -20.74 16.50 1.48
N ALA A 282 -19.86 17.51 1.59
CA ALA A 282 -20.14 18.87 1.14
C ALA A 282 -20.48 18.94 -0.36
N VAL A 283 -19.72 18.24 -1.21
CA VAL A 283 -20.01 18.19 -2.65
C VAL A 283 -21.36 17.53 -2.93
N VAL A 284 -21.70 16.45 -2.21
CA VAL A 284 -23.01 15.79 -2.34
C VAL A 284 -24.14 16.74 -1.89
N ALA A 285 -23.96 17.43 -0.75
CA ALA A 285 -24.93 18.40 -0.24
C ALA A 285 -25.20 19.52 -1.26
N ALA A 286 -24.12 20.12 -1.80
CA ALA A 286 -24.22 21.15 -2.82
C ALA A 286 -24.89 20.63 -4.10
N ARG A 287 -24.55 19.42 -4.55
CA ARG A 287 -25.12 18.84 -5.79
C ARG A 287 -26.62 18.56 -5.69
N TRP A 288 -27.11 18.14 -4.53
CA TRP A 288 -28.52 17.77 -4.36
C TRP A 288 -29.35 18.82 -3.65
N SER A 289 -28.74 19.92 -3.22
CA SER A 289 -29.38 20.95 -2.39
C SER A 289 -30.01 20.35 -1.13
N THR A 290 -29.31 19.39 -0.51
CA THR A 290 -29.77 18.62 0.65
C THR A 290 -29.02 19.00 1.92
N SER A 291 -29.59 18.66 3.06
CA SER A 291 -28.91 18.79 4.34
C SER A 291 -27.63 17.92 4.42
N PRO A 292 -26.66 18.25 5.30
CA PRO A 292 -25.48 17.41 5.53
C PRO A 292 -25.81 15.94 5.89
N GLY A 293 -26.88 15.71 6.65
CA GLY A 293 -27.30 14.35 7.06
C GLY A 293 -27.84 13.51 5.90
N GLU A 294 -28.63 14.12 5.01
CA GLU A 294 -29.10 13.48 3.77
C GLU A 294 -27.93 13.21 2.81
N ALA A 295 -27.02 14.18 2.66
CA ALA A 295 -25.83 14.02 1.84
C ALA A 295 -24.92 12.88 2.35
N GLU A 296 -24.74 12.77 3.67
CA GLU A 296 -24.00 11.67 4.28
C GLU A 296 -24.68 10.32 4.03
N THR A 297 -26.00 10.26 4.13
CA THR A 297 -26.79 9.05 3.85
C THR A 297 -26.62 8.62 2.40
N ARG A 298 -26.76 9.54 1.44
CA ARG A 298 -26.57 9.27 0.01
C ARG A 298 -25.15 8.80 -0.30
N LEU A 299 -24.15 9.38 0.36
CA LEU A 299 -22.76 8.95 0.23
C LEU A 299 -22.54 7.54 0.80
N LYS A 300 -23.18 7.19 1.93
CA LYS A 300 -23.13 5.84 2.52
C LYS A 300 -23.79 4.80 1.62
N GLU A 301 -24.97 5.09 1.06
CA GLU A 301 -25.67 4.21 0.11
C GLU A 301 -24.85 3.96 -1.16
N ALA A 302 -24.06 4.95 -1.59
CA ALA A 302 -23.09 4.84 -2.67
C ALA A 302 -21.77 4.12 -2.27
N GLY A 303 -21.70 3.53 -1.07
CA GLY A 303 -20.51 2.84 -0.55
C GLY A 303 -19.32 3.77 -0.33
N GLY A 304 -19.57 5.04 0.01
CA GLY A 304 -18.53 6.05 0.23
C GLY A 304 -17.88 6.61 -1.03
N LYS A 305 -18.36 6.20 -2.21
CA LYS A 305 -17.80 6.56 -3.52
C LYS A 305 -18.51 7.78 -4.10
N LEU A 306 -17.80 8.91 -4.13
CA LEU A 306 -18.34 10.20 -4.56
C LEU A 306 -18.97 10.14 -5.96
N LYS A 307 -18.36 9.43 -6.92
CA LYS A 307 -18.88 9.37 -8.29
C LYS A 307 -20.31 8.80 -8.37
N PHE A 308 -20.61 7.77 -7.59
CA PHE A 308 -21.95 7.17 -7.57
C PHE A 308 -22.92 8.04 -6.75
N ALA A 309 -22.44 8.72 -5.70
CA ALA A 309 -23.24 9.66 -4.91
C ALA A 309 -23.59 10.97 -5.64
N LEU A 310 -23.07 11.23 -6.84
CA LEU A 310 -23.38 12.40 -7.66
C LEU A 310 -24.25 12.08 -8.89
N GLN A 311 -24.51 10.80 -9.13
CA GLN A 311 -25.48 10.31 -10.12
C GLN A 311 -26.87 10.25 -9.51
#